data_AF-X0XHE9-F1
#
_entry.id   AF-X0XHE9-F1
#
_cell.length_a   1.000
_cell.length_b   1.000
_cell.length_c   1.000
_cell.angle_alpha   90.00
_cell.angle_beta   90.00
_cell.angle_gamma   90.00
#
_symmetry.space_group_name_H-M   'P 1'
#
loop_
_entity.id
_entity.type
_entity.pdbx_description
1 polymer ?
#
loop_
_entity_poly.entity_id
_entity_poly.type
_entity_poly.pdbx_seq_one_letter_code
_entity_poly.pdbx_strand_id
1 'polypeptide(L)'
;VDVFYSDRLGRRRVWIVGAQAMMLVTLMACMPVNFTTELKLFTFLLVIHNIFAATQDVAIDALACSVLKEKERGLANGLMFAGAHTGAIIGGSGALFLAQIVDFNWTYIFVGSCLLAITVLVSLRLREPPAAEAETLTEGSRLARVGSEIGDYVRQAFRAMFTSRAAFVGVVFALLPAGAMGLDLPLQQNLAVEFGMSRADIGVLTLVHGIIWVVACVIGGVLSDRFGRKRMLALYCLGTAIPTIYMAMMLARHGW
;
A
#
# COMPACT_ATOMS: atom_id res chain seq x y z
N VAL A 1 -6.86 0.89 -15.15
CA VAL A 1 -6.47 2.30 -14.89
C VAL A 1 -6.14 3.08 -16.18
N ASP A 2 -6.13 2.46 -17.37
CA ASP A 2 -5.82 3.18 -18.62
C ASP A 2 -7.03 3.51 -19.52
N VAL A 3 -8.26 3.21 -19.05
CA VAL A 3 -9.47 3.17 -19.89
C VAL A 3 -10.22 4.52 -19.98
N PHE A 4 -10.22 5.30 -18.89
CA PHE A 4 -10.85 6.62 -18.86
C PHE A 4 -9.76 7.70 -18.87
N TYR A 5 -9.87 8.68 -19.78
CA TYR A 5 -8.97 9.82 -19.89
C TYR A 5 -9.75 11.14 -19.91
N SER A 6 -9.13 12.19 -19.37
CA SER A 6 -9.59 13.58 -19.54
C SER A 6 -8.41 14.41 -20.03
N ASP A 7 -8.59 15.10 -21.15
CA ASP A 7 -7.53 15.90 -21.80
C ASP A 7 -6.97 17.02 -20.90
N ARG A 8 -7.73 17.45 -19.88
CA ARG A 8 -7.32 18.50 -18.94
C ARG A 8 -6.57 17.99 -17.71
N LEU A 9 -6.83 16.75 -17.30
CA LEU A 9 -6.35 16.21 -16.02
C LEU A 9 -5.28 15.14 -16.22
N GLY A 10 -5.11 14.58 -17.43
CA GLY A 10 -4.24 13.43 -17.65
C GLY A 10 -4.96 12.12 -17.36
N ARG A 11 -4.40 10.99 -17.80
CA ARG A 11 -5.08 9.70 -17.78
C ARG A 11 -5.09 9.10 -16.37
N ARG A 12 -3.98 9.14 -15.63
CA ARG A 12 -3.85 8.45 -14.33
C ARG A 12 -4.26 9.33 -13.16
N ARG A 13 -4.12 10.64 -13.29
CA ARG A 13 -4.50 11.66 -12.30
C ARG A 13 -6.01 11.72 -12.11
N VAL A 14 -6.81 11.49 -13.15
CA VAL A 14 -8.27 11.35 -13.01
C VAL A 14 -8.63 10.17 -12.11
N TRP A 15 -7.94 9.04 -12.26
CA TRP A 15 -8.15 7.87 -11.40
C TRP A 15 -7.70 8.10 -9.96
N ILE A 16 -6.53 8.73 -9.77
CA ILE A 16 -6.01 9.03 -8.43
C ILE A 16 -6.97 9.97 -7.69
N VAL A 17 -7.36 11.09 -8.32
CA VAL A 17 -8.27 12.08 -7.71
C VAL A 17 -9.67 11.51 -7.53
N GLY A 18 -10.17 10.75 -8.52
CA GLY A 18 -11.48 10.10 -8.44
C GLY A 18 -11.57 9.06 -7.32
N ALA A 19 -10.54 8.21 -7.18
CA ALA A 19 -10.45 7.24 -6.10
C ALA A 19 -10.38 7.93 -4.73
N GLN A 20 -9.57 8.99 -4.59
CA GLN A 20 -9.52 9.78 -3.34
C GLN A 20 -10.86 10.43 -2.99
N ALA A 21 -11.56 11.01 -3.97
CA ALA A 21 -12.88 11.59 -3.73
C ALA A 21 -13.87 10.52 -3.24
N MET A 22 -13.86 9.33 -3.84
CA MET A 22 -14.71 8.22 -3.40
C MET A 22 -14.31 7.67 -2.02
N MET A 23 -13.01 7.64 -1.69
CA MET A 23 -12.54 7.33 -0.34
C MET A 23 -13.06 8.34 0.69
N LEU A 24 -13.08 9.64 0.35
CA LEU A 24 -13.64 10.67 1.21
C LEU A 24 -15.15 10.47 1.42
N VAL A 25 -15.90 10.23 0.34
CA VAL A 25 -17.35 10.01 0.40
C VAL A 25 -17.68 8.79 1.25
N THR A 26 -16.98 7.67 1.03
CA THR A 26 -17.20 6.43 1.78
C THR A 26 -16.82 6.58 3.25
N LEU A 27 -15.73 7.30 3.56
CA LEU A 27 -15.33 7.59 4.94
C LEU A 27 -16.38 8.46 5.66
N MET A 28 -16.90 9.50 5.00
CA MET A 28 -17.94 10.35 5.57
C MET A 28 -19.28 9.61 5.71
N ALA A 29 -19.56 8.65 4.82
CA ALA A 29 -20.74 7.79 4.93
C ALA A 29 -20.66 6.83 6.13
N CYS A 30 -19.47 6.49 6.61
CA CYS A 30 -19.29 5.70 7.83
C CYS A 30 -19.58 6.49 9.12
N MET A 31 -19.42 7.83 9.10
CA MET A 31 -19.58 8.69 10.28
C MET A 31 -20.95 8.56 10.98
N PRO A 32 -22.11 8.57 10.29
CA PRO A 32 -23.42 8.39 10.95
C PRO A 32 -23.75 6.94 11.30
N VAL A 33 -22.95 5.95 10.87
CA VAL A 33 -23.26 4.53 11.04
C VAL A 33 -22.77 4.06 12.41
N ASN A 34 -23.69 3.62 13.26
CA ASN A 34 -23.32 3.04 14.55
C ASN A 34 -22.79 1.60 14.35
N PHE A 35 -21.50 1.43 14.60
CA PHE A 35 -20.79 0.14 14.45
C PHE A 35 -21.26 -0.95 15.43
N THR A 36 -21.97 -0.61 16.52
CA THR A 36 -22.50 -1.61 17.45
C THR A 36 -23.83 -2.21 16.98
N THR A 37 -24.64 -1.45 16.24
CA THR A 37 -25.96 -1.90 15.76
C THR A 37 -25.93 -2.36 14.31
N GLU A 38 -25.13 -1.70 13.47
CA GLU A 38 -25.14 -1.87 12.01
C GLU A 38 -23.80 -2.37 11.45
N LEU A 39 -23.19 -3.35 12.12
CA LEU A 39 -21.87 -3.88 11.75
C LEU A 39 -21.79 -4.34 10.28
N LYS A 40 -22.88 -4.92 9.75
CA LYS A 40 -22.95 -5.35 8.34
C LYS A 40 -22.82 -4.19 7.36
N LEU A 41 -23.55 -3.10 7.61
CA LEU A 41 -23.50 -1.89 6.78
C LEU A 41 -22.12 -1.23 6.89
N PHE A 42 -21.60 -1.11 8.11
CA PHE A 42 -20.26 -0.56 8.36
C PHE A 42 -19.17 -1.35 7.62
N THR A 43 -19.20 -2.68 7.71
CA THR A 43 -18.27 -3.56 7.00
C THR A 43 -18.40 -3.43 5.49
N PHE A 44 -19.62 -3.36 4.96
CA PHE A 44 -19.84 -3.17 3.52
C PHE A 44 -19.27 -1.84 3.02
N LEU A 45 -19.46 -0.75 3.75
CA LEU A 45 -18.87 0.55 3.42
C LEU A 45 -17.33 0.51 3.45
N LEU A 46 -16.74 -0.19 4.43
CA LEU A 46 -15.29 -0.40 4.49
C LEU A 46 -14.77 -1.22 3.30
N VAL A 47 -15.50 -2.24 2.84
CA VAL A 47 -15.13 -2.99 1.62
C VAL A 47 -15.10 -2.06 0.42
N ILE A 48 -16.14 -1.24 0.23
CA ILE A 48 -16.19 -0.25 -0.85
C ILE A 48 -15.02 0.73 -0.74
N HIS A 49 -14.73 1.25 0.46
CA HIS A 49 -13.60 2.13 0.71
C HIS A 49 -12.26 1.48 0.30
N ASN A 50 -12.06 0.21 0.66
CA ASN A 50 -10.85 -0.54 0.32
C ASN A 50 -10.70 -0.78 -1.18
N ILE A 51 -11.79 -0.96 -1.93
CA ILE A 51 -11.72 -1.06 -3.40
C ILE A 51 -11.16 0.22 -4.01
N PHE A 52 -11.60 1.39 -3.52
CA PHE A 52 -11.08 2.68 -3.99
C PHE A 52 -9.63 2.91 -3.56
N ALA A 53 -9.28 2.55 -2.32
CA ALA A 53 -7.91 2.60 -1.84
C ALA A 53 -6.97 1.73 -2.70
N ALA A 54 -7.35 0.49 -2.99
CA ALA A 54 -6.59 -0.41 -3.85
C ALA A 54 -6.49 0.10 -5.29
N THR A 55 -7.56 0.70 -5.82
CA THR A 55 -7.54 1.31 -7.16
C THR A 55 -6.57 2.49 -7.22
N GLN A 56 -6.52 3.31 -6.16
CA GLN A 56 -5.59 4.43 -6.05
C GLN A 56 -4.14 3.94 -6.02
N ASP A 57 -3.86 2.91 -5.23
CA ASP A 57 -2.52 2.34 -5.06
C ASP A 57 -1.93 1.88 -6.40
N VAL A 58 -2.69 1.06 -7.14
CA VAL A 58 -2.31 0.61 -8.49
C VAL A 58 -2.13 1.77 -9.47
N ALA A 59 -2.93 2.83 -9.36
CA ALA A 59 -2.80 4.00 -10.22
C ALA A 59 -1.51 4.80 -9.96
N ILE A 60 -1.13 4.95 -8.69
CA ILE A 60 0.11 5.61 -8.28
C ILE A 60 1.31 4.77 -8.70
N ASP A 61 1.29 3.46 -8.48
CA ASP A 61 2.36 2.54 -8.90
C ASP A 61 2.57 2.55 -10.42
N ALA A 62 1.47 2.50 -11.16
CA ALA A 62 1.51 2.60 -12.61
C ALA A 62 2.17 3.92 -13.03
N LEU A 63 1.72 5.06 -12.47
CA LEU A 63 2.27 6.37 -12.75
C LEU A 63 3.77 6.43 -12.44
N ALA A 64 4.18 5.95 -11.27
CA ALA A 64 5.57 5.90 -10.86
C ALA A 64 6.41 5.12 -11.88
N CYS A 65 5.96 3.93 -12.30
CA CYS A 65 6.67 3.11 -13.28
C CYS A 65 6.79 3.79 -14.67
N SER A 66 5.81 4.61 -15.06
CA SER A 66 5.84 5.35 -16.34
C SER A 66 6.73 6.58 -16.34
N VAL A 67 6.89 7.25 -15.19
CA VAL A 67 7.63 8.53 -15.09
C VAL A 67 9.07 8.32 -14.64
N LEU A 68 9.34 7.32 -13.79
CA LEU A 68 10.66 7.10 -13.21
C LEU A 68 11.59 6.26 -14.08
N LYS A 69 12.83 6.75 -14.20
CA LYS A 69 13.94 6.04 -14.82
C LYS A 69 14.27 4.79 -14.01
N GLU A 70 14.70 3.73 -14.68
CA GLU A 70 14.99 2.44 -14.02
C GLU A 70 15.97 2.54 -12.84
N LYS A 71 16.91 3.49 -12.91
CA LYS A 71 17.94 3.73 -11.89
C LYS A 71 17.44 4.47 -10.64
N GLU A 72 16.21 4.97 -10.66
CA GLU A 72 15.62 5.76 -9.55
C GLU A 72 14.39 5.06 -8.95
N ARG A 73 13.98 3.92 -9.52
CA ARG A 73 12.77 3.20 -9.09
C ARG A 73 12.91 2.61 -7.69
N GLY A 74 14.11 2.19 -7.28
CA GLY A 74 14.35 1.64 -5.95
C GLY A 74 14.15 2.69 -4.85
N LEU A 75 14.77 3.86 -5.00
CA LEU A 75 14.60 4.99 -4.10
C LEU A 75 13.15 5.47 -4.07
N ALA A 76 12.51 5.63 -5.22
CA ALA A 76 11.12 6.07 -5.27
C ALA A 76 10.18 5.09 -4.57
N ASN A 77 10.34 3.78 -4.81
CA ASN A 77 9.57 2.76 -4.11
C ASN A 77 9.84 2.79 -2.60
N GLY A 78 11.11 2.95 -2.19
CA GLY A 78 11.48 3.12 -0.78
C GLY A 78 10.82 4.32 -0.11
N LEU A 79 10.75 5.46 -0.80
CA LEU A 79 10.04 6.66 -0.34
C LEU A 79 8.53 6.45 -0.28
N MET A 80 7.95 5.72 -1.23
CA MET A 80 6.51 5.38 -1.23
C MET A 80 6.15 4.54 -0.01
N PHE A 81 6.90 3.47 0.28
CA PHE A 81 6.68 2.63 1.47
C PHE A 81 6.93 3.38 2.78
N ALA A 82 7.99 4.21 2.84
CA ALA A 82 8.27 5.07 3.97
C ALA A 82 7.11 6.05 4.24
N GLY A 83 6.57 6.67 3.18
CA GLY A 83 5.41 7.55 3.26
C GLY A 83 4.15 6.82 3.70
N ALA A 84 3.87 5.64 3.14
CA ALA A 84 2.71 4.82 3.49
C ALA A 84 2.74 4.42 4.98
N HIS A 85 3.88 3.94 5.47
CA HIS A 85 4.03 3.54 6.87
C HIS A 85 3.94 4.75 7.82
N THR A 86 4.56 5.88 7.46
CA THR A 86 4.44 7.13 8.22
C THR A 86 2.98 7.59 8.28
N GLY A 87 2.26 7.53 7.16
CA GLY A 87 0.84 7.83 7.08
C GLY A 87 -0.01 6.89 7.94
N ALA A 88 0.31 5.60 7.99
CA ALA A 88 -0.36 4.64 8.85
C ALA A 88 -0.12 4.93 10.34
N ILE A 89 1.10 5.30 10.74
CA ILE A 89 1.41 5.67 12.12
C ILE A 89 0.67 6.95 12.53
N ILE A 90 0.77 8.01 11.73
CA ILE A 90 0.13 9.30 12.02
C ILE A 90 -1.39 9.17 11.96
N GLY A 91 -1.91 8.53 10.93
CA GLY A 91 -3.33 8.31 10.73
C GLY A 91 -3.93 7.44 11.82
N GLY A 92 -3.34 6.27 12.10
CA GLY A 92 -3.82 5.34 13.11
C GLY A 92 -3.64 5.88 14.55
N SER A 93 -2.43 6.26 14.92
CA SER A 93 -2.13 6.74 16.29
C SER A 93 -2.76 8.10 16.55
N GLY A 94 -2.73 9.01 15.56
CA GLY A 94 -3.36 10.32 15.67
C GLY A 94 -4.88 10.23 15.78
N ALA A 95 -5.52 9.35 15.01
CA ALA A 95 -6.94 9.06 15.12
C ALA A 95 -7.33 8.51 16.51
N LEU A 96 -6.55 7.55 17.02
CA LEU A 96 -6.80 6.95 18.33
C LEU A 96 -6.59 7.93 19.48
N PHE A 97 -5.55 8.76 19.41
CA PHE A 97 -5.30 9.79 20.41
C PHE A 97 -6.41 10.84 20.42
N LEU A 98 -6.85 11.28 19.23
CA LEU A 98 -7.94 12.24 19.10
C LEU A 98 -9.24 11.67 19.69
N ALA A 99 -9.53 10.39 19.45
CA ALA A 99 -10.71 9.70 20.00
C ALA A 99 -10.74 9.61 21.54
N GLN A 100 -9.61 9.86 22.24
CA GLN A 100 -9.59 9.92 23.71
C GLN A 100 -9.97 11.29 24.26
N ILE A 101 -9.87 12.34 23.44
CA ILE A 101 -10.05 13.74 23.85
C ILE A 101 -11.38 14.29 23.33
N VAL A 102 -11.82 13.85 22.15
CA VAL A 102 -13.06 14.28 21.50
C VAL A 102 -13.88 13.08 21.06
N ASP A 103 -15.16 13.33 20.75
CA ASP A 103 -16.05 12.30 20.20
C ASP A 103 -15.44 11.64 18.97
N PHE A 104 -15.62 10.33 18.85
CA PHE A 104 -15.10 9.51 17.75
C PHE A 104 -15.47 10.04 16.34
N ASN A 105 -16.58 10.76 16.24
CA ASN A 105 -17.00 11.43 15.00
C ASN A 105 -15.98 12.44 14.46
N TRP A 106 -15.23 13.12 15.35
CA TRP A 106 -14.17 14.04 14.95
C TRP A 106 -12.98 13.34 14.31
N THR A 107 -12.77 12.06 14.59
CA THR A 107 -11.74 11.24 13.95
C THR A 107 -11.99 11.09 12.46
N TYR A 108 -13.25 10.89 12.04
CA TYR A 108 -13.61 10.84 10.62
C TYR A 108 -13.34 12.17 9.91
N ILE A 109 -13.68 13.29 10.56
CA ILE A 109 -13.45 14.63 10.02
C ILE A 109 -11.94 14.90 9.90
N PHE A 110 -11.15 14.53 10.91
CA PHE A 110 -9.70 14.68 10.89
C PHE A 110 -9.06 13.91 9.73
N VAL A 111 -9.36 12.60 9.60
CA VAL A 111 -8.82 11.76 8.53
C VAL A 111 -9.30 12.24 7.16
N GLY A 112 -10.59 12.60 7.03
CA GLY A 112 -11.15 13.16 5.81
C GLY A 112 -10.49 14.48 5.40
N SER A 113 -10.19 15.36 6.36
CA SER A 113 -9.50 16.63 6.12
C SER A 113 -8.06 16.43 5.66
N CYS A 114 -7.34 15.49 6.26
CA CYS A 114 -5.99 15.10 5.82
C CYS A 114 -6.02 14.56 4.38
N LEU A 115 -6.98 13.68 4.07
CA LEU A 115 -7.14 13.12 2.73
C LEU A 115 -7.46 14.21 1.70
N LEU A 116 -8.39 15.12 2.03
CA LEU A 116 -8.73 16.26 1.19
C LEU A 116 -7.53 17.20 0.97
N ALA A 117 -6.76 17.49 2.03
CA ALA A 117 -5.56 18.30 1.93
C ALA A 117 -4.53 17.67 0.99
N ILE A 118 -4.31 16.35 1.07
CA ILE A 118 -3.42 15.63 0.14
C ILE A 118 -3.96 15.73 -1.29
N THR A 119 -5.26 15.53 -1.51
CA THR A 119 -5.87 15.65 -2.83
C THR A 119 -5.67 17.04 -3.42
N VAL A 120 -5.92 18.10 -2.65
CA VAL A 120 -5.82 19.49 -3.12
C VAL A 120 -4.37 19.92 -3.32
N LEU A 121 -3.49 19.59 -2.36
CA LEU A 121 -2.13 20.10 -2.35
C LEU A 121 -1.20 19.31 -3.27
N VAL A 122 -1.42 17.99 -3.39
CA VAL A 122 -0.54 17.06 -4.11
C VAL A 122 -1.22 16.54 -5.37
N SER A 123 -2.32 15.78 -5.26
CA SER A 123 -2.92 15.07 -6.39
C SER A 123 -3.43 16.00 -7.50
N LEU A 124 -4.01 17.15 -7.13
CA LEU A 124 -4.46 18.17 -8.08
C LEU A 124 -3.30 18.99 -8.66
N ARG A 125 -2.12 19.00 -8.06
CA ARG A 125 -0.95 19.70 -8.62
C ARG A 125 -0.03 18.81 -9.42
N LEU A 126 -0.21 17.51 -9.31
CA LEU A 126 0.50 16.51 -10.10
C LEU A 126 0.32 16.80 -11.59
N ARG A 127 1.43 17.03 -12.29
CA ARG A 127 1.46 17.17 -13.74
C ARG A 127 1.98 15.87 -14.32
N GLU A 128 1.14 15.20 -15.10
CA GLU A 128 1.59 14.06 -15.88
C GLU A 128 2.39 14.55 -17.08
N PRO A 129 3.51 13.89 -17.44
CA PRO A 129 4.12 14.11 -18.74
C PRO A 129 3.06 13.87 -19.82
N PRO A 130 3.03 14.68 -20.89
CA PRO A 130 2.18 14.40 -22.03
C PRO A 130 2.43 12.96 -22.47
N ALA A 131 1.37 12.17 -22.62
CA ALA A 131 1.50 10.81 -23.11
C ALA A 131 2.30 10.87 -24.42
N ALA A 132 3.46 10.21 -24.46
CA ALA A 132 4.17 10.00 -25.72
C ALA A 132 3.15 9.39 -26.70
N GLU A 133 2.98 10.04 -27.84
CA GLU A 133 2.02 9.69 -28.89
C GLU A 133 2.00 8.17 -29.11
N ALA A 134 0.94 7.51 -28.67
CA ALA A 134 0.72 6.09 -28.94
C ALA A 134 -0.74 5.88 -29.33
N GLU A 135 -0.88 5.75 -30.64
CA GLU A 135 -2.01 5.23 -31.41
C GLU A 135 -3.24 6.14 -31.55
N THR A 136 -3.33 6.71 -32.75
CA THR A 136 -4.55 7.21 -33.39
C THR A 136 -5.74 6.29 -33.08
N LEU A 137 -6.63 6.76 -32.20
CA LEU A 137 -7.79 6.03 -31.72
C LEU A 137 -8.80 5.88 -32.86
N THR A 138 -8.86 4.70 -33.50
CA THR A 138 -9.93 4.38 -34.46
C THR A 138 -11.26 4.22 -33.73
N GLU A 139 -12.30 4.84 -34.29
CA GLU A 139 -13.68 4.89 -33.80
C GLU A 139 -14.27 3.49 -33.59
N GLY A 140 -14.51 3.11 -32.33
CA GLY A 140 -15.16 1.85 -31.97
C GLY A 140 -15.69 1.84 -30.54
N SER A 141 -16.78 1.10 -30.31
CA SER A 141 -17.55 1.06 -29.05
C SER A 141 -16.67 0.81 -27.82
N ARG A 142 -16.54 1.85 -26.99
CA ARG A 142 -15.62 1.91 -25.84
C ARG A 142 -15.81 0.75 -24.87
N LEU A 143 -17.05 0.33 -24.59
CA LEU A 143 -17.40 -0.68 -23.57
C LEU A 143 -16.94 -2.10 -23.93
N ALA A 144 -17.07 -2.53 -25.19
CA ALA A 144 -16.66 -3.86 -25.62
C ALA A 144 -15.12 -4.00 -25.59
N ARG A 145 -14.40 -2.90 -25.87
CA ARG A 145 -12.93 -2.87 -25.88
C ARG A 145 -12.32 -2.86 -24.49
N VAL A 146 -12.98 -2.24 -23.49
CA VAL A 146 -12.58 -2.38 -22.08
C VAL A 146 -12.57 -3.85 -21.66
N GLY A 147 -13.63 -4.58 -22.04
CA GLY A 147 -13.75 -6.01 -21.73
C GLY A 147 -12.63 -6.84 -22.37
N SER A 148 -12.31 -6.58 -23.64
CA SER A 148 -11.23 -7.28 -24.34
C SER A 148 -9.84 -6.93 -23.80
N GLU A 149 -9.57 -5.65 -23.51
CA GLU A 149 -8.28 -5.21 -22.96
C GLU A 149 -8.03 -5.77 -21.56
N ILE A 150 -9.06 -5.81 -20.69
CA ILE A 150 -8.97 -6.46 -19.38
C ILE A 150 -8.71 -7.96 -19.57
N GLY A 151 -9.45 -8.61 -20.46
CA GLY A 151 -9.28 -10.04 -20.75
C GLY A 151 -7.88 -10.37 -21.25
N ASP A 152 -7.34 -9.57 -22.16
CA ASP A 152 -6.01 -9.75 -22.72
C ASP A 152 -4.90 -9.44 -21.71
N TYR A 153 -5.07 -8.41 -20.88
CA TYR A 153 -4.13 -8.10 -19.80
C TYR A 153 -4.10 -9.21 -18.75
N VAL A 154 -5.27 -9.69 -18.31
CA VAL A 154 -5.37 -10.84 -17.38
C VAL A 154 -4.71 -12.06 -18.00
N ARG A 155 -5.01 -12.37 -19.27
CA ARG A 155 -4.42 -13.53 -19.96
C ARG A 155 -2.91 -13.40 -20.12
N GLN A 156 -2.40 -12.21 -20.40
CA GLN A 156 -0.96 -11.94 -20.47
C GLN A 156 -0.28 -12.00 -19.11
N ALA A 157 -0.89 -11.45 -18.05
CA ALA A 157 -0.37 -11.54 -16.69
C ALA A 157 -0.28 -13.00 -16.23
N PHE A 158 -1.35 -13.78 -16.41
CA PHE A 158 -1.36 -15.21 -16.10
C PHE A 158 -0.35 -15.98 -16.96
N ARG A 159 -0.27 -15.72 -18.27
CA ARG A 159 0.78 -16.33 -19.10
C ARG A 159 2.17 -15.95 -18.59
N ALA A 160 2.47 -14.68 -18.38
CA ALA A 160 3.77 -14.21 -17.93
C ALA A 160 4.18 -14.84 -16.59
N MET A 161 3.23 -15.03 -15.67
CA MET A 161 3.46 -15.68 -14.37
C MET A 161 3.80 -17.18 -14.48
N PHE A 162 3.22 -17.90 -15.46
CA PHE A 162 3.35 -19.36 -15.57
C PHE A 162 4.13 -19.88 -16.80
N THR A 163 4.60 -19.00 -17.69
CA THR A 163 5.25 -19.41 -18.96
C THR A 163 6.70 -19.86 -18.77
N SER A 164 7.42 -19.36 -17.76
CA SER A 164 8.82 -19.74 -17.53
C SER A 164 9.07 -20.24 -16.12
N ARG A 165 9.99 -21.20 -15.97
CA ARG A 165 10.45 -21.67 -14.65
C ARG A 165 10.95 -20.51 -13.77
N ALA A 166 11.58 -19.50 -14.37
CA ALA A 166 12.03 -18.31 -13.64
C ALA A 166 10.87 -17.42 -13.17
N ALA A 167 9.80 -17.28 -13.96
CA ALA A 167 8.60 -16.54 -13.56
C ALA A 167 7.83 -17.28 -12.47
N PHE A 168 7.67 -18.59 -12.58
CA PHE A 168 7.05 -19.41 -11.53
C PHE A 168 7.85 -19.36 -10.22
N VAL A 169 9.17 -19.49 -10.29
CA VAL A 169 10.06 -19.29 -9.13
C VAL A 169 9.91 -17.87 -8.58
N GLY A 170 9.81 -16.85 -9.42
CA GLY A 170 9.54 -15.47 -9.01
C GLY A 170 8.19 -15.30 -8.29
N VAL A 171 7.14 -15.99 -8.73
CA VAL A 171 5.81 -15.98 -8.11
C VAL A 171 5.83 -16.69 -6.75
N VAL A 172 6.40 -17.90 -6.69
CA VAL A 172 6.58 -18.62 -5.42
C VAL A 172 7.43 -17.79 -4.45
N PHE A 173 8.48 -17.15 -4.96
CA PHE A 173 9.34 -16.28 -4.18
C PHE A 173 8.64 -14.99 -3.72
N ALA A 174 7.74 -14.41 -4.51
CA ALA A 174 6.92 -13.27 -4.09
C ALA A 174 5.87 -13.66 -3.04
N LEU A 175 5.41 -14.92 -3.04
CA LEU A 175 4.47 -15.45 -2.06
C LEU A 175 5.12 -15.79 -0.71
N LEU A 176 6.42 -16.12 -0.69
CA LEU A 176 7.16 -16.46 0.54
C LEU A 176 7.17 -15.32 1.59
N PRO A 177 7.49 -14.05 1.25
CA PRO A 177 7.43 -12.94 2.19
C PRO A 177 6.03 -12.64 2.69
N ALA A 178 4.98 -12.89 1.90
CA ALA A 178 3.60 -12.57 2.27
C ALA A 178 3.15 -13.36 3.51
N GLY A 179 3.55 -14.63 3.62
CA GLY A 179 3.30 -15.44 4.82
C GLY A 179 4.07 -14.94 6.04
N ALA A 180 5.36 -14.58 5.88
CA ALA A 180 6.18 -14.08 6.98
C ALA A 180 5.72 -12.69 7.46
N MET A 181 5.42 -11.76 6.55
CA MET A 181 4.90 -10.42 6.87
C MET A 181 3.50 -10.48 7.48
N GLY A 182 2.65 -11.41 7.01
CA GLY A 182 1.32 -11.61 7.57
C GLY A 182 1.32 -12.21 8.99
N LEU A 183 2.35 -13.00 9.32
CA LEU A 183 2.55 -13.55 10.66
C LEU A 183 3.23 -12.56 11.62
N ASP A 184 4.02 -11.60 11.11
CA ASP A 184 4.75 -10.62 11.91
C ASP A 184 3.83 -9.80 12.84
N LEU A 185 2.74 -9.26 12.28
CA LEU A 185 1.78 -8.42 13.02
C LEU A 185 1.08 -9.16 14.19
N PRO A 186 0.44 -10.33 13.97
CA PRO A 186 -0.15 -11.11 15.06
C PRO A 186 0.87 -11.61 16.07
N LEU A 187 2.04 -12.05 15.59
CA LEU A 187 3.09 -12.63 16.43
C LEU A 187 3.63 -11.56 17.38
N GLN A 188 3.92 -10.35 16.88
CA GLN A 188 4.40 -9.23 17.69
C GLN A 188 3.42 -8.84 18.79
N GLN A 189 2.11 -8.81 18.50
CA GLN A 189 1.10 -8.43 19.49
C GLN A 189 0.88 -9.51 20.56
N ASN A 190 0.89 -10.79 20.20
CA ASN A 190 0.72 -11.87 21.17
C ASN A 190 1.96 -12.07 22.05
N LEU A 191 3.16 -12.12 21.45
CA LEU A 191 4.41 -12.28 22.20
C LEU A 191 4.69 -11.12 23.15
N ALA A 192 4.34 -9.89 22.77
CA ALA A 192 4.51 -8.76 23.67
C ALA A 192 3.67 -8.90 24.95
N VAL A 193 2.46 -9.47 24.84
CA VAL A 193 1.60 -9.75 26.00
C VAL A 193 2.13 -10.94 26.81
N GLU A 194 2.61 -11.99 26.15
CA GLU A 194 3.15 -13.19 26.80
C GLU A 194 4.48 -12.94 27.53
N PHE A 195 5.32 -12.05 27.02
CA PHE A 195 6.54 -11.60 27.71
C PHE A 195 6.25 -10.64 28.88
N GLY A 196 4.98 -10.34 29.17
CA GLY A 196 4.58 -9.49 30.28
C GLY A 196 4.98 -8.02 30.09
N MET A 197 5.20 -7.57 28.84
CA MET A 197 5.57 -6.18 28.57
C MET A 197 4.46 -5.22 29.01
N SER A 198 4.85 -4.09 29.60
CA SER A 198 3.88 -3.06 29.91
C SER A 198 3.36 -2.41 28.61
N ARG A 199 2.16 -1.83 28.66
CA ARG A 199 1.61 -1.08 27.51
C ARG A 199 2.53 0.06 27.05
N ALA A 200 3.33 0.62 27.96
CA ALA A 200 4.32 1.64 27.66
C ALA A 200 5.50 1.06 26.85
N ASP A 201 6.00 -0.11 27.23
CA ASP A 201 7.10 -0.78 26.53
C ASP A 201 6.69 -1.19 25.11
N ILE A 202 5.46 -1.69 24.93
CA ILE A 202 4.90 -2.00 23.62
C ILE A 202 4.86 -0.76 22.75
N GLY A 203 4.35 0.35 23.29
CA GLY A 203 4.28 1.62 22.56
C GLY A 203 5.66 2.15 22.13
N VAL A 204 6.66 2.09 23.01
CA VAL A 204 8.04 2.49 22.68
C VAL A 204 8.63 1.55 21.62
N LEU A 205 8.42 0.24 21.73
CA LEU A 205 8.92 -0.72 20.76
C LEU A 205 8.32 -0.48 19.37
N THR A 206 7.00 -0.28 19.27
CA THR A 206 6.32 0.04 18.01
C THR A 206 6.83 1.36 17.41
N LEU A 207 7.06 2.39 18.22
CA LEU A 207 7.60 3.66 17.76
C LEU A 207 9.02 3.52 17.19
N VAL A 208 9.92 2.87 17.94
CA VAL A 208 11.31 2.64 17.52
C VAL A 208 11.33 1.79 16.25
N HIS A 209 10.54 0.71 16.20
CA HIS A 209 10.39 -0.13 15.02
C HIS A 209 9.93 0.68 13.80
N GLY A 210 8.91 1.52 13.94
CA GLY A 210 8.40 2.36 12.85
C GLY A 210 9.44 3.35 12.31
N ILE A 211 10.21 3.99 13.20
CA ILE A 211 11.29 4.91 12.78
C ILE A 211 12.38 4.15 12.02
N ILE A 212 12.82 3.01 12.54
CA ILE A 212 13.81 2.16 11.88
C ILE A 212 13.29 1.71 10.51
N TRP A 213 12.02 1.31 10.42
CA TRP A 213 11.39 0.87 9.18
C TRP A 213 11.42 1.97 8.10
N VAL A 214 10.99 3.19 8.44
CA VAL A 214 10.98 4.34 7.52
C VAL A 214 12.39 4.63 6.99
N VAL A 215 13.38 4.68 7.88
CA VAL A 215 14.79 4.93 7.50
C VAL A 215 15.33 3.78 6.65
N ALA A 216 15.04 2.54 7.02
CA ALA A 216 15.49 1.35 6.31
C ALA A 216 14.86 1.24 4.91
N CYS A 217 13.60 1.64 4.71
CA CYS A 217 12.96 1.69 3.39
C CYS A 217 13.70 2.63 2.45
N VAL A 218 14.08 3.83 2.92
CA VAL A 218 14.81 4.81 2.11
C VAL A 218 16.23 4.32 1.80
N ILE A 219 16.97 3.88 2.82
CA ILE A 219 18.34 3.36 2.66
C ILE A 219 18.34 2.13 1.73
N GLY A 220 17.39 1.22 1.93
CA GLY A 220 17.20 0.03 1.09
C GLY A 220 16.90 0.38 -0.36
N GLY A 221 16.08 1.41 -0.60
CA GLY A 221 15.82 1.95 -1.94
C GLY A 221 17.09 2.45 -2.63
N VAL A 222 17.89 3.27 -1.94
CA VAL A 222 19.19 3.78 -2.45
C VAL A 222 20.16 2.64 -2.74
N LEU A 223 20.28 1.68 -1.82
CA LEU A 223 21.16 0.52 -1.97
C LEU A 223 20.72 -0.37 -3.14
N SER A 224 19.41 -0.53 -3.35
CA SER A 224 18.83 -1.30 -4.46
C SER A 224 19.18 -0.70 -5.81
N ASP A 225 19.11 0.63 -5.92
CA ASP A 225 19.49 1.34 -7.14
C ASP A 225 21.01 1.28 -7.40
N ARG A 226 21.84 1.27 -6.34
CA ARG A 226 23.31 1.25 -6.46
C ARG A 226 23.91 -0.15 -6.71
N PHE A 227 23.44 -1.17 -6.00
CA PHE A 227 24.02 -2.51 -5.99
C PHE A 227 23.25 -3.53 -6.85
N GLY A 228 22.10 -3.12 -7.37
CA GLY A 228 21.25 -3.93 -8.22
C GLY A 228 20.23 -4.76 -7.44
N ARG A 229 18.99 -4.76 -7.95
CA ARG A 229 17.80 -5.31 -7.28
C ARG A 229 17.93 -6.78 -6.88
N LYS A 230 18.51 -7.63 -7.76
CA LYS A 230 18.65 -9.08 -7.50
C LYS A 230 19.55 -9.38 -6.30
N ARG A 231 20.67 -8.65 -6.16
CA ARG A 231 21.62 -8.84 -5.05
C ARG A 231 21.02 -8.38 -3.74
N MET A 232 20.35 -7.23 -3.75
CA MET A 232 19.67 -6.72 -2.56
C MET A 232 18.51 -7.61 -2.11
N LEU A 233 17.77 -8.21 -3.04
CA LEU A 233 16.72 -9.18 -2.72
C LEU A 233 17.30 -10.44 -2.06
N ALA A 234 18.42 -10.96 -2.56
CA ALA A 234 19.09 -12.10 -1.95
C ALA A 234 19.62 -11.77 -0.54
N LEU A 235 20.23 -10.59 -0.37
CA LEU A 235 20.72 -10.13 0.92
C LEU A 235 19.58 -9.90 1.92
N TYR A 236 18.44 -9.37 1.48
CA TYR A 236 17.24 -9.26 2.29
C TYR A 236 16.77 -10.63 2.79
N CYS A 237 16.60 -11.62 1.90
CA CYS A 237 16.12 -12.95 2.30
C CYS A 237 17.08 -13.67 3.25
N LEU A 238 18.39 -13.58 3.02
CA LEU A 238 19.40 -14.13 3.92
C LEU A 238 19.40 -13.38 5.27
N GLY A 239 19.29 -12.05 5.22
CA GLY A 239 19.25 -11.20 6.39
C GLY A 239 18.03 -11.46 7.27
N THR A 240 16.85 -11.70 6.68
CA THR A 240 15.62 -12.04 7.41
C THR A 240 15.62 -13.46 7.97
N ALA A 241 16.35 -14.39 7.35
CA ALA A 241 16.41 -15.77 7.85
C ALA A 241 17.05 -15.85 9.25
N ILE A 242 18.07 -15.03 9.53
CA ILE A 242 18.79 -15.02 10.81
C ILE A 242 17.86 -14.70 12.00
N PRO A 243 17.14 -13.56 12.05
CA PRO A 243 16.24 -13.24 13.14
C PRO A 243 15.06 -14.21 13.21
N THR A 244 14.53 -14.70 12.08
CA THR A 244 13.45 -15.69 12.09
C THR A 244 13.88 -17.01 12.73
N ILE A 245 15.07 -17.52 12.37
CA ILE A 245 15.62 -18.75 12.96
C ILE A 245 15.93 -18.52 14.44
N TYR A 246 16.49 -17.36 14.81
CA TYR A 246 16.72 -17.01 16.20
C TYR A 246 15.42 -17.00 17.02
N MET A 247 14.37 -16.38 16.49
CA MET A 247 13.07 -16.32 17.14
C MET A 247 12.45 -17.72 17.29
N ALA A 248 12.53 -18.55 16.23
CA ALA A 248 12.08 -19.94 16.28
C ALA A 248 12.81 -20.76 17.35
N MET A 249 14.14 -20.59 17.49
CA MET A 249 14.92 -21.26 18.54
C MET A 249 14.54 -20.77 19.95
N MET A 250 14.29 -19.47 20.11
CA MET A 250 13.84 -18.87 21.36
C MET A 250 12.48 -19.41 21.78
N LEU A 251 11.51 -19.46 20.85
CA LEU A 251 10.18 -20.03 21.06
C LEU A 251 10.25 -21.51 21.47
N ALA A 252 11.01 -22.31 20.73
CA ALA A 252 11.20 -23.73 21.03
C ALA A 252 11.82 -23.98 22.41
N ARG A 253 12.72 -23.10 22.88
CA ARG A 253 13.30 -23.18 24.23
C ARG A 253 12.30 -22.88 25.34
N HIS A 254 11.24 -22.13 25.04
CA HIS A 254 10.19 -21.76 25.99
C HIS A 254 8.94 -22.64 25.85
N GLY A 255 9.00 -23.73 25.08
CA GLY A 255 7.94 -24.72 24.98
C GLY A 255 6.75 -24.33 24.10
N TRP A 256 6.96 -23.36 23.20
CA TRP A 256 6.02 -23.00 22.14
C TRP A 256 6.16 -23.88 20.90
#